data_AF-A0AAN4MX00-F1
#
_entry.id   AF-A0AAN4MX00-F1
#
_cell.length_a   1.000
_cell.length_b   1.000
_cell.length_c   1.000
_cell.angle_alpha   90.00
_cell.angle_beta   90.00
_cell.angle_gamma   90.00
#
_symmetry.space_group_name_H-M   'P 1'
#
loop_
_entity.id
_entity.type
_entity.pdbx_description
1 polymer ?
#
loop_
_entity_poly.entity_id
_entity_poly.type
_entity_poly.pdbx_seq_one_letter_code
_entity_poly.pdbx_strand_id
1 'polypeptide(L)'
;MKILIIKSVFVIALMLLITPLNAQSLKPLSQAKRDSILISIAKKVLQKEAPEYLLEYGKPIISERKIRRMTQEEEKAVPDFSPLHGAKSERIYYIVEFPQNESIKRFEEGFVAQVYVWADNSHPFTLVLGNGLIQRLK
;
A
#
# COMPACT_ATOMS: atom_id res chain seq x y z
N MET A 1 -13.78 -37.15 -26.01
CA MET A 1 -12.48 -36.67 -25.48
C MET A 1 -12.08 -35.24 -25.88
N LYS A 2 -12.78 -34.51 -26.76
CA LYS A 2 -12.39 -33.14 -27.14
C LYS A 2 -12.87 -32.03 -26.19
N ILE A 3 -14.04 -32.20 -25.56
CA ILE A 3 -14.66 -31.18 -24.67
C ILE A 3 -13.96 -31.09 -23.29
N LEU A 4 -13.36 -32.20 -22.83
CA LEU A 4 -12.66 -32.24 -21.53
C LEU A 4 -11.32 -31.47 -21.56
N ILE A 5 -10.63 -31.50 -22.70
CA ILE A 5 -9.33 -30.82 -22.89
C ILE A 5 -9.53 -29.29 -22.93
N ILE A 6 -10.61 -28.80 -23.55
CA ILE A 6 -10.90 -27.36 -23.67
C ILE A 6 -11.21 -26.73 -22.31
N LYS A 7 -11.96 -27.42 -21.43
CA LYS A 7 -12.20 -26.96 -20.05
C LYS A 7 -10.91 -26.91 -19.23
N SER A 8 -10.00 -27.88 -19.42
CA SER A 8 -8.74 -27.96 -18.67
C SER A 8 -7.75 -26.85 -19.03
N VAL A 9 -7.68 -26.43 -20.30
CA VAL A 9 -6.80 -25.32 -20.73
C VAL A 9 -7.30 -23.98 -20.20
N PHE A 10 -8.62 -23.78 -20.11
CA PHE A 10 -9.21 -22.54 -19.61
C PHE A 10 -8.93 -22.32 -18.11
N VAL A 11 -8.88 -23.39 -17.31
CA VAL A 11 -8.58 -23.32 -15.86
C VAL A 11 -7.11 -22.99 -15.60
N ILE A 12 -6.18 -23.51 -16.42
CA ILE A 12 -4.74 -23.21 -16.29
C ILE A 12 -4.44 -21.77 -16.71
N ALA A 13 -5.11 -21.25 -17.74
CA ALA A 13 -5.01 -19.85 -18.14
C ALA A 13 -5.54 -18.88 -17.07
N LEU A 14 -6.57 -19.27 -16.31
CA LEU A 14 -7.13 -18.47 -15.22
C LEU A 14 -6.19 -18.40 -14.00
N MET A 15 -5.41 -19.45 -13.71
CA MET A 15 -4.42 -19.45 -12.61
C MET A 15 -3.19 -18.57 -12.90
N LEU A 16 -2.85 -18.32 -14.18
CA LEU A 16 -1.73 -17.44 -14.56
C LEU A 16 -2.03 -15.95 -14.35
N LEU A 17 -3.29 -15.55 -14.14
CA LEU A 17 -3.67 -14.17 -13.84
C LEU A 17 -3.47 -13.79 -12.36
N ILE A 18 -3.15 -14.76 -11.51
CA ILE A 18 -2.80 -14.55 -10.10
C ILE A 18 -1.28 -14.40 -10.00
N THR A 19 -0.68 -13.50 -10.78
CA THR A 19 0.74 -13.21 -10.58
C THR A 19 0.89 -12.62 -9.18
N PRO A 20 1.71 -13.21 -8.28
CA PRO A 20 2.10 -12.52 -7.07
C PRO A 20 2.66 -11.17 -7.50
N LEU A 21 2.24 -10.11 -6.82
CA LEU A 21 2.69 -8.77 -7.11
C LEU A 21 4.22 -8.79 -7.01
N ASN A 22 4.90 -8.85 -8.17
CA ASN A 22 6.34 -9.05 -8.20
C ASN A 22 6.97 -7.99 -7.31
N ALA A 23 7.83 -8.42 -6.39
CA ALA A 23 8.58 -7.59 -5.47
C ALA A 23 9.57 -6.71 -6.26
N GLN A 24 9.06 -5.75 -7.01
CA GLN A 24 9.86 -4.90 -7.87
C GLN A 24 10.29 -3.67 -7.08
N SER A 25 11.53 -3.24 -7.25
CA SER A 25 11.97 -1.94 -6.74
C SER A 25 11.29 -0.81 -7.50
N LEU A 26 10.79 0.18 -6.77
CA LEU A 26 10.14 1.37 -7.32
C LEU A 26 11.13 2.44 -7.77
N LYS A 27 12.36 2.42 -7.23
CA LYS A 27 13.41 3.42 -7.50
C LYS A 27 13.79 3.59 -8.98
N PRO A 28 13.99 2.52 -9.78
CA PRO A 28 14.42 2.68 -11.18
C PRO A 28 13.27 3.08 -12.13
N LEU A 29 12.03 3.16 -11.64
CA LEU A 29 10.87 3.45 -12.48
C LEU A 29 10.72 4.95 -12.75
N SER A 30 10.16 5.29 -13.92
CA SER A 30 9.68 6.64 -14.17
C SER A 30 8.58 7.00 -13.16
N GLN A 31 8.45 8.29 -12.84
CA GLN A 31 7.45 8.76 -11.88
C GLN A 31 6.03 8.31 -12.24
N ALA A 32 5.60 8.49 -13.49
CA ALA A 32 4.25 8.07 -13.91
C ALA A 32 3.99 6.57 -13.71
N LYS A 33 4.98 5.72 -14.01
CA LYS A 33 4.86 4.26 -13.82
C LYS A 33 4.85 3.88 -12.35
N ARG A 34 5.73 4.49 -11.55
CA ARG A 34 5.80 4.29 -10.10
C ARG A 34 4.49 4.69 -9.42
N ASP A 35 3.98 5.88 -9.75
CA ASP A 35 2.77 6.43 -9.14
C ASP A 35 1.55 5.56 -9.46
N SER A 36 1.45 5.06 -10.71
CA SER A 36 0.41 4.11 -11.10
C SER A 36 0.46 2.80 -10.30
N ILE A 37 1.66 2.25 -10.08
CA ILE A 37 1.86 1.02 -9.29
C ILE A 37 1.49 1.27 -7.82
N LEU A 38 1.96 2.37 -7.24
CA LEU A 38 1.66 2.75 -5.85
C LEU A 38 0.16 2.90 -5.60
N ILE A 39 -0.56 3.59 -6.50
CA ILE A 39 -2.02 3.74 -6.40
C ILE A 39 -2.71 2.38 -6.54
N SER A 40 -2.26 1.52 -7.46
CA SER A 40 -2.83 0.18 -7.63
C SER A 40 -2.65 -0.67 -6.38
N ILE A 41 -1.46 -0.64 -5.75
CA ILE A 41 -1.18 -1.32 -4.48
C ILE A 41 -2.11 -0.81 -3.40
N ALA A 42 -2.19 0.51 -3.22
CA ALA A 42 -2.95 1.13 -2.16
C ALA A 42 -4.46 0.84 -2.28
N LYS A 43 -5.01 0.89 -3.51
CA LYS A 43 -6.41 0.51 -3.77
C LYS A 43 -6.66 -0.98 -3.44
N LYS A 44 -5.75 -1.88 -3.80
CA LYS A 44 -5.87 -3.31 -3.48
C LYS A 44 -5.81 -3.57 -1.96
N VAL A 45 -4.95 -2.85 -1.24
CA VAL A 45 -4.89 -2.92 0.23
C VAL A 45 -6.21 -2.47 0.83
N LEU A 46 -6.74 -1.31 0.44
CA LEU A 46 -8.03 -0.83 0.94
C LEU A 46 -9.17 -1.79 0.61
N GLN A 47 -9.25 -2.28 -0.62
CA GLN A 47 -10.30 -3.22 -1.04
C GLN A 47 -10.30 -4.50 -0.19
N LYS A 48 -9.13 -4.96 0.26
CA LYS A 48 -8.97 -6.17 1.06
C LYS A 48 -9.20 -5.92 2.56
N GLU A 49 -8.60 -4.88 3.10
CA GLU A 49 -8.47 -4.68 4.55
C GLU A 49 -9.54 -3.73 5.12
N ALA A 50 -10.01 -2.76 4.33
CA ALA A 50 -10.98 -1.73 4.75
C ALA A 50 -11.79 -1.19 3.56
N PRO A 51 -12.61 -2.04 2.90
CA PRO A 51 -13.31 -1.67 1.66
C PRO A 51 -14.24 -0.47 1.81
N GLU A 52 -14.78 -0.24 3.01
CA GLU A 52 -15.60 0.92 3.36
C GLU A 52 -14.84 2.26 3.34
N TYR A 53 -13.51 2.23 3.31
CA TYR A 53 -12.64 3.40 3.15
C TYR A 53 -12.17 3.60 1.70
N LEU A 54 -12.63 2.80 0.74
CA LEU A 54 -12.34 3.01 -0.69
C LEU A 54 -13.24 4.11 -1.28
N LEU A 55 -13.01 5.35 -0.87
CA LEU A 55 -13.78 6.53 -1.28
C LEU A 55 -13.02 7.33 -2.34
N GLU A 56 -13.69 7.69 -3.44
CA GLU A 56 -13.09 8.43 -4.56
C GLU A 56 -13.37 9.94 -4.47
N TYR A 57 -12.89 10.59 -3.40
CA TYR A 57 -13.07 12.04 -3.19
C TYR A 57 -12.05 12.92 -3.93
N GLY A 58 -11.03 12.32 -4.53
CA GLY A 58 -10.00 13.03 -5.27
C GLY A 58 -8.90 12.10 -5.76
N LYS A 59 -7.90 12.68 -6.43
CA LYS A 59 -6.71 11.94 -6.85
C LYS A 59 -5.85 11.62 -5.62
N PRO A 60 -5.33 10.38 -5.48
CA PRO A 60 -4.40 10.07 -4.41
C PRO A 60 -3.14 10.94 -4.47
N ILE A 61 -2.62 11.31 -3.30
CA ILE A 61 -1.40 12.09 -3.12
C ILE A 61 -0.27 11.14 -2.75
N ILE A 62 0.88 11.25 -3.41
CA ILE A 62 2.02 10.37 -3.19
C ILE A 62 3.18 11.17 -2.61
N SER A 63 3.70 10.71 -1.48
CA SER A 63 4.83 11.32 -0.77
C SER A 63 5.96 10.31 -0.59
N GLU A 64 7.17 10.65 -1.03
CA GLU A 64 8.39 9.88 -0.72
C GLU A 64 8.96 10.30 0.63
N ARG A 65 9.44 9.33 1.43
CA ARG A 65 10.10 9.56 2.71
C ARG A 65 11.29 8.63 2.87
N LYS A 66 12.32 9.09 3.57
CA LYS A 66 13.46 8.29 4.02
C LYS A 66 13.45 8.27 5.55
N ILE A 67 13.52 7.08 6.13
CA ILE A 67 13.67 6.93 7.57
C ILE A 67 15.05 7.50 7.96
N ARG A 68 15.10 8.37 8.98
CA ARG A 68 16.38 8.88 9.46
C ARG A 68 17.27 7.73 9.94
N ARG A 69 18.56 7.98 10.07
CA ARG A 69 19.44 7.04 10.76
C ARG A 69 19.04 6.99 12.23
N MET A 70 18.85 5.78 12.76
CA MET A 70 18.52 5.51 14.16
C MET A 70 19.55 4.55 14.75
N THR A 71 19.80 4.63 16.06
CA THR A 71 20.52 3.57 16.79
C THR A 71 19.63 2.34 16.98
N GLN A 72 20.18 1.23 17.44
CA GLN A 72 19.37 0.03 17.72
C GLN A 72 18.38 0.27 18.86
N GLU A 73 18.74 1.10 19.83
CA GLU A 73 17.89 1.50 20.96
C GLU A 73 16.73 2.36 20.45
N GLU A 74 17.01 3.32 19.57
CA GLU A 74 15.97 4.14 18.94
C GLU A 74 15.02 3.30 18.08
N GLU A 75 15.53 2.34 17.29
CA GLU A 75 14.69 1.41 16.52
C GLU A 75 13.73 0.61 17.42
N LYS A 76 14.22 0.14 18.57
CA LYS A 76 13.41 -0.61 19.55
C LYS A 76 12.43 0.29 20.32
N ALA A 77 12.76 1.57 20.47
CA ALA A 77 11.93 2.54 21.17
C ALA A 77 10.81 3.14 20.30
N VAL A 78 10.77 2.83 18.98
CA VAL A 78 9.67 3.26 18.13
C VAL A 78 8.36 2.65 18.67
N PRO A 79 7.37 3.47 19.07
CA PRO A 79 6.16 2.95 19.69
C PRO A 79 5.37 2.03 18.77
N ASP A 80 4.69 1.03 19.32
CA ASP A 80 3.89 0.04 18.56
C ASP A 80 2.79 0.70 17.71
N PHE A 81 2.28 1.85 18.15
CA PHE A 81 1.29 2.64 17.43
C PHE A 81 1.90 3.50 16.31
N SER A 82 3.22 3.69 16.24
CA SER A 82 3.83 4.50 15.18
C SER A 82 3.78 3.77 13.84
N PRO A 83 3.34 4.36 12.72
CA PRO A 83 3.35 3.69 11.40
C PRO A 83 4.69 3.09 10.98
N LEU A 84 5.80 3.49 11.63
CA LEU A 84 7.16 3.01 11.39
C LEU A 84 7.68 1.97 12.40
N HIS A 85 6.85 1.46 13.33
CA HIS A 85 7.28 0.41 14.26
C HIS A 85 7.88 -0.80 13.53
N GLY A 86 9.03 -1.27 14.01
CA GLY A 86 9.79 -2.37 13.39
C GLY A 86 10.50 -2.00 12.08
N ALA A 87 10.39 -0.76 11.60
CA ALA A 87 11.10 -0.32 10.41
C ALA A 87 12.59 -0.11 10.66
N LYS A 88 13.40 -0.33 9.61
CA LYS A 88 14.84 -0.13 9.64
C LYS A 88 15.24 1.28 9.25
N SER A 89 16.31 1.75 9.88
CA SER A 89 16.97 3.01 9.56
C SER A 89 17.27 3.16 8.07
N GLU A 90 17.22 4.39 7.57
CA GLU A 90 17.62 4.76 6.20
C GLU A 90 16.81 4.14 5.05
N ARG A 91 15.78 3.36 5.35
CA ARG A 91 14.91 2.77 4.34
C ARG A 91 13.98 3.83 3.74
N ILE A 92 13.75 3.74 2.43
CA ILE A 92 12.86 4.65 1.70
C ILE A 92 11.50 3.98 1.54
N TYR A 93 10.45 4.77 1.73
CA TYR A 93 9.06 4.35 1.55
C TYR A 93 8.25 5.47 0.90
N TYR A 94 7.10 5.08 0.36
CA TYR A 94 6.09 5.98 -0.15
C TYR A 94 4.86 5.93 0.75
N ILE A 95 4.20 7.07 0.89
CA ILE A 95 2.87 7.20 1.49
C ILE A 95 1.92 7.51 0.34
N VAL A 96 0.89 6.68 0.17
CA VAL A 96 -0.21 6.93 -0.76
C VAL A 96 -1.43 7.35 0.05
N GLU A 97 -1.77 8.62 -0.01
CA GLU A 97 -2.88 9.23 0.72
C GLU A 97 -4.11 9.37 -0.17
N PHE A 98 -5.25 8.90 0.32
CA PHE A 98 -6.56 9.14 -0.27
C PHE A 98 -7.17 10.35 0.42
N PRO A 99 -7.34 11.49 -0.29
CA PRO A 99 -7.80 12.72 0.33
C PRO A 99 -9.26 12.59 0.76
N GLN A 100 -9.62 13.30 1.84
CA GLN A 100 -11.02 13.47 2.21
C GLN A 100 -11.67 14.61 1.40
N ASN A 101 -13.00 14.62 1.38
CA ASN A 101 -13.78 15.79 1.03
C ASN A 101 -14.56 16.23 2.28
N GLU A 102 -14.10 17.29 2.94
CA GLU A 102 -14.68 17.77 4.20
C GLU A 102 -16.14 18.23 4.07
N SER A 103 -16.56 18.64 2.87
CA SER A 103 -17.97 19.00 2.60
C SER A 103 -18.89 17.78 2.55
N ILE A 104 -18.35 16.56 2.37
CA ILE A 104 -19.10 15.30 2.38
C ILE A 104 -18.93 14.59 3.73
N LYS A 105 -17.69 14.36 4.14
CA LYS A 105 -17.34 13.67 5.36
C LYS A 105 -15.97 14.12 5.87
N ARG A 106 -15.93 14.50 7.14
CA ARG A 106 -14.69 14.78 7.85
C ARG A 106 -14.18 13.51 8.56
N PHE A 107 -12.90 13.27 8.41
CA PHE A 107 -12.11 12.26 9.10
C PHE A 107 -11.16 12.95 10.08
N GLU A 108 -10.85 12.29 11.19
CA GLU A 108 -10.06 12.84 12.29
C GLU A 108 -8.63 13.15 11.83
N GLU A 109 -8.04 12.26 11.03
CA GLU A 109 -6.68 12.38 10.53
C GLU A 109 -6.50 13.39 9.37
N GLY A 110 -7.61 13.92 8.83
CA GLY A 110 -7.54 14.85 7.68
C GLY A 110 -7.50 14.16 6.30
N PHE A 111 -7.57 12.84 6.25
CA PHE A 111 -7.60 12.02 5.03
C PHE A 111 -8.52 10.81 5.20
N VAL A 112 -8.88 10.14 4.10
CA VAL A 112 -9.65 8.89 4.15
C VAL A 112 -8.78 7.73 4.60
N ALA A 113 -7.63 7.55 3.96
CA ALA A 113 -6.66 6.54 4.34
C ALA A 113 -5.26 6.86 3.80
N GLN A 114 -4.24 6.29 4.42
CA GLN A 114 -2.87 6.27 3.94
C GLN A 114 -2.34 4.85 3.88
N VAL A 115 -1.70 4.48 2.77
CA VAL A 115 -0.99 3.20 2.63
C VAL A 115 0.50 3.46 2.50
N TYR A 116 1.27 2.81 3.36
CA TYR A 116 2.72 2.92 3.40
C TYR A 116 3.33 1.75 2.64
N VAL A 117 4.19 2.04 1.66
CA VAL A 117 4.77 1.07 0.73
C VAL A 117 6.27 1.21 0.67
N TRP A 118 7.00 0.11 0.83
CA TRP A 118 8.46 0.11 0.74
C TRP A 118 8.94 0.36 -0.70
N ALA A 119 9.92 1.25 -0.86
CA ALA A 119 10.44 1.61 -2.17
C ALA A 119 11.32 0.54 -2.82
N ASP A 120 11.92 -0.34 -2.03
CA ASP A 120 12.85 -1.36 -2.51
C ASP A 120 12.16 -2.60 -3.08
N ASN A 121 10.97 -2.95 -2.59
CA ASN A 121 10.27 -4.18 -2.96
C ASN A 121 8.76 -4.02 -3.23
N SER A 122 8.24 -2.79 -3.23
CA SER A 122 6.81 -2.48 -3.42
C SER A 122 5.86 -3.12 -2.41
N HIS A 123 6.36 -3.63 -1.27
CA HIS A 123 5.49 -4.25 -0.28
C HIS A 123 4.78 -3.18 0.56
N PRO A 124 3.45 -3.19 0.63
CA PRO A 124 2.72 -2.39 1.61
C PRO A 124 2.96 -2.96 3.01
N PHE A 125 3.15 -2.10 4.01
CA PHE A 125 3.50 -2.53 5.38
C PHE A 125 2.63 -1.92 6.48
N THR A 126 2.05 -0.75 6.23
CA THR A 126 1.11 -0.11 7.18
C THR A 126 -0.06 0.51 6.41
N LEU A 127 -1.26 0.33 6.94
CA LEU A 127 -2.47 1.05 6.57
C LEU A 127 -2.89 1.95 7.74
N VAL A 128 -3.15 3.22 7.48
CA VAL A 128 -3.71 4.17 8.44
C VAL A 128 -5.06 4.63 7.91
N LEU A 129 -6.11 4.47 8.70
CA LEU A 129 -7.46 4.91 8.36
C LEU A 129 -7.74 6.30 8.91
N GLY A 130 -8.64 7.04 8.28
CA GLY A 130 -8.98 8.41 8.67
C GLY A 130 -9.57 8.59 10.07
N ASN A 131 -9.90 7.49 10.76
CA ASN A 131 -10.33 7.48 12.16
C ASN A 131 -9.18 7.18 13.15
N GLY A 132 -7.93 7.26 12.69
CA GLY A 132 -6.73 6.99 13.49
C GLY A 132 -6.39 5.51 13.67
N LEU A 133 -7.17 4.57 13.11
CA LEU A 133 -6.83 3.15 13.20
C LEU A 133 -5.59 2.83 12.35
N ILE A 134 -4.62 2.17 12.98
CA ILE A 134 -3.36 1.77 12.35
C ILE A 134 -3.31 0.24 12.28
N GLN A 135 -3.20 -0.28 11.06
CA GLN A 135 -3.10 -1.70 10.79
C GLN A 135 -1.75 -2.06 10.19
N ARG A 136 -1.12 -3.10 10.74
CA ARG A 136 0.08 -3.72 10.16
C ARG A 136 -0.30 -4.72 9.09
N LEU A 137 0.32 -4.57 7.92
CA LEU A 137 0.07 -5.45 6.78
C LEU A 137 1.10 -6.59 6.84
N LYS A 138 0.60 -7.83 6.70
CA LYS A 138 1.40 -9.05 6.70
C LYS A 138 1.79 -9.45 5.29
#